data_AF-A0A519SSU8-F1
#
_entry.id   AF-A0A519SSU8-F1
#
_cell.length_a   1.000
_cell.length_b   1.000
_cell.length_c   1.000
_cell.angle_alpha   90.00
_cell.angle_beta   90.00
_cell.angle_gamma   90.00
#
_symmetry.space_group_name_H-M   'P 1'
#
loop_
_entity.id
_entity.type
_entity.pdbx_description
1 polymer ?
#
loop_
_entity_poly.entity_id
_entity_poly.type
_entity_poly.pdbx_seq_one_letter_code
_entity_poly.pdbx_strand_id
1 'polypeptide(L)'
;MLLSTRFLPLFAGVFLLGTSLVHAQSIPFTKEKFTIDKDGLKLAQHELTMGDHEFSADPARFGAALPHYLRAQKFNPSNASLNAKIGECYLHSSTKQAALAYLQKSQQLDAAAEPRLHYLLARALHLNGQWDAAIKEYEQARPVAADATSDDVAVTTDDLAQRVRECHRGQQLQAHPARVLLENAGPAINSPMSD
;
A
#
# COMPACT_ATOMS: atom_id res chain seq x y z
N MET A 1 -40.90 20.24 66.94
CA MET A 1 -40.73 19.18 65.92
C MET A 1 -40.35 19.84 64.60
N LEU A 2 -39.06 19.90 64.28
CA LEU A 2 -38.54 20.46 63.02
C LEU A 2 -38.05 19.28 62.17
N LEU A 3 -38.75 18.97 61.07
CA LEU A 3 -38.34 17.96 60.11
C LEU A 3 -37.22 18.54 59.22
N SER A 4 -36.02 17.99 59.33
CA SER A 4 -34.89 18.24 58.43
C SER A 4 -35.07 17.43 57.15
N THR A 5 -35.36 18.08 56.03
CA THR A 5 -35.33 17.47 54.70
C THR A 5 -33.88 17.51 54.18
N ARG A 6 -33.23 16.35 54.10
CA ARG A 6 -31.91 16.22 53.46
C ARG A 6 -32.09 15.97 51.96
N PHE A 7 -31.71 16.95 51.15
CA PHE A 7 -31.53 16.78 49.71
C PHE A 7 -30.22 16.05 49.44
N LEU A 8 -30.28 14.89 48.79
CA LEU A 8 -29.11 14.14 48.34
C LEU A 8 -28.87 14.48 46.85
N PRO A 9 -27.73 15.07 46.47
CA PRO A 9 -27.47 15.38 45.06
C PRO A 9 -27.17 14.08 44.30
N LEU A 10 -27.97 13.81 43.26
CA LEU A 10 -27.77 12.71 42.32
C LEU A 10 -26.59 13.06 41.40
N PHE A 11 -25.39 12.52 41.67
CA PHE A 11 -24.26 12.62 40.75
C PHE A 11 -24.48 11.68 39.55
N ALA A 12 -24.90 12.25 38.42
CA ALA A 12 -24.89 11.55 37.14
C ALA A 12 -23.45 11.49 36.61
N GLY A 13 -22.76 10.37 36.84
CA GLY A 13 -21.44 10.12 36.26
C GLY A 13 -21.55 9.76 34.78
N VAL A 14 -21.11 10.65 33.89
CA VAL A 14 -20.94 10.35 32.46
C VAL A 14 -19.67 9.52 32.30
N PHE A 15 -19.83 8.22 32.04
CA PHE A 15 -18.72 7.32 31.70
C PHE A 15 -18.38 7.51 30.21
N LEU A 16 -17.40 8.39 29.92
CA LEU A 16 -16.78 8.44 28.60
C LEU A 16 -15.92 7.18 28.44
N LEU A 17 -16.47 6.13 27.82
CA LEU A 17 -15.69 5.00 27.32
C LEU A 17 -14.77 5.50 26.21
N GLY A 18 -13.55 5.88 26.58
CA GLY A 18 -12.48 6.12 25.61
C GLY A 18 -12.13 4.81 24.93
N THR A 19 -12.60 4.61 23.70
CA THR A 19 -12.15 3.49 22.88
C THR A 19 -10.71 3.76 22.45
N SER A 20 -9.74 3.12 23.11
CA SER A 20 -8.37 3.11 22.63
C SER A 20 -8.35 2.45 21.26
N LEU A 21 -8.02 3.22 20.22
CA LEU A 21 -7.79 2.68 18.88
C LEU A 21 -6.58 1.73 18.98
N VAL A 22 -6.83 0.43 18.99
CA VAL A 22 -5.76 -0.58 18.90
C VAL A 22 -5.19 -0.50 17.49
N HIS A 23 -4.01 0.12 17.36
CA HIS A 23 -3.29 0.13 16.09
C HIS A 23 -2.75 -1.29 15.84
N ALA A 24 -3.14 -1.89 14.71
CA ALA A 24 -2.63 -3.20 14.33
C ALA A 24 -1.14 -3.07 14.03
N GLN A 25 -0.30 -3.92 14.63
CA GLN A 25 1.15 -3.91 14.40
C GLN A 25 1.57 -5.01 13.43
N SER A 26 2.65 -4.75 12.69
CA SER A 26 3.32 -5.74 11.86
C SER A 26 3.75 -6.97 12.68
N ILE A 27 3.41 -8.16 12.19
CA ILE A 27 3.73 -9.45 12.77
C ILE A 27 4.87 -10.08 11.96
N PRO A 28 6.05 -10.29 12.55
CA PRO A 28 7.17 -10.93 11.85
C PRO A 28 6.95 -12.45 11.71
N PHE A 29 7.52 -13.05 10.67
CA PHE A 29 7.48 -14.49 10.42
C PHE A 29 8.45 -15.22 11.36
N THR A 30 8.12 -15.31 12.64
CA THR A 30 8.97 -15.97 13.65
C THR A 30 8.23 -17.06 14.41
N LYS A 31 8.97 -17.98 15.02
CA LYS A 31 8.40 -19.13 15.75
C LYS A 31 7.66 -18.69 17.01
N GLU A 32 8.00 -17.53 17.56
CA GLU A 32 7.35 -16.94 18.74
C GLU A 32 5.95 -16.44 18.40
N LYS A 33 5.74 -15.98 17.16
CA LYS A 33 4.41 -15.53 16.69
C LYS A 33 3.57 -16.68 16.14
N PHE A 34 4.20 -17.75 15.64
CA PHE A 34 3.53 -18.89 15.03
C PHE A 34 3.99 -20.22 15.66
N THR A 35 3.44 -20.53 16.83
CA THR A 35 3.85 -21.70 17.63
C THR A 35 3.13 -22.99 17.24
N ILE A 36 1.93 -22.89 16.67
CA ILE A 36 1.05 -24.01 16.31
C ILE A 36 1.46 -24.59 14.96
N ASP A 37 1.40 -23.78 13.89
CA ASP A 37 1.69 -24.20 12.53
C ASP A 37 3.14 -23.92 12.13
N LYS A 38 4.05 -24.76 12.62
CA LYS A 38 5.50 -24.62 12.39
C LYS A 38 5.91 -24.96 10.96
N ASP A 39 5.20 -25.88 10.31
CA ASP A 39 5.52 -26.29 8.95
C ASP A 39 4.96 -25.29 7.93
N GLY A 40 3.77 -24.74 8.18
CA GLY A 40 3.25 -23.58 7.45
C GLY A 40 4.17 -22.36 7.58
N LEU A 41 4.72 -22.09 8.78
CA LEU A 41 5.71 -21.03 8.96
C LEU A 41 6.96 -21.25 8.11
N LYS A 42 7.53 -22.47 8.11
CA LYS A 42 8.72 -22.78 7.29
C LYS A 42 8.43 -22.62 5.80
N LEU A 43 7.28 -23.08 5.34
CA LEU A 43 6.87 -22.91 3.94
C LEU A 43 6.73 -21.43 3.60
N ALA A 44 6.07 -20.64 4.44
CA ALA A 44 5.93 -19.20 4.20
C ALA A 44 7.28 -18.48 4.19
N GLN A 45 8.21 -18.84 5.10
CA GLN A 45 9.57 -18.32 5.11
C GLN A 45 10.35 -18.69 3.83
N HIS A 46 10.20 -19.93 3.35
CA HIS A 46 10.79 -20.34 2.08
C HIS A 46 10.25 -19.51 0.91
N GLU A 47 8.94 -19.29 0.85
CA GLU A 47 8.31 -18.44 -0.17
C GLU A 47 8.80 -16.99 -0.07
N LEU A 48 9.00 -16.43 1.13
CA LEU A 48 9.63 -15.12 1.29
C LEU A 48 11.04 -15.10 0.71
N THR A 49 11.86 -16.10 1.01
CA THR A 49 13.23 -16.18 0.49
C THR A 49 13.26 -16.24 -1.04
N MET A 50 12.38 -17.03 -1.65
CA MET A 50 12.28 -17.12 -3.11
C MET A 50 11.76 -15.81 -3.73
N GLY A 51 10.75 -15.18 -3.11
CA GLY A 51 10.26 -13.88 -3.53
C GLY A 51 11.33 -12.79 -3.44
N ASP A 52 12.07 -12.77 -2.33
CA ASP A 52 13.17 -11.82 -2.08
C ASP A 52 14.29 -11.99 -3.11
N HIS A 53 14.67 -13.23 -3.44
CA HIS A 53 15.67 -13.54 -4.47
C HIS A 53 15.29 -12.97 -5.84
N GLU A 54 14.03 -13.12 -6.25
CA GLU A 54 13.53 -12.58 -7.52
C GLU A 54 13.40 -11.05 -7.47
N PHE A 55 12.94 -10.52 -6.34
CA PHE A 55 12.73 -9.09 -6.13
C PHE A 55 14.03 -8.30 -6.11
N SER A 56 15.08 -8.84 -5.51
CA SER A 56 16.42 -8.22 -5.43
C SER A 56 17.33 -8.60 -6.59
N ALA A 57 16.80 -9.23 -7.65
CA ALA A 57 17.56 -9.50 -8.86
C ALA A 57 17.92 -8.20 -9.59
N ASP A 58 18.92 -8.24 -10.46
CA ASP A 58 19.32 -7.11 -11.30
C ASP A 58 19.27 -7.53 -12.78
N PRO A 59 18.24 -7.09 -13.55
CA PRO A 59 17.09 -6.30 -13.12
C PRO A 59 16.11 -7.06 -12.22
N ALA A 60 15.32 -6.33 -11.44
CA ALA A 60 14.34 -6.90 -10.52
C ALA A 60 13.24 -7.68 -11.25
N ARG A 61 12.98 -8.92 -10.82
CA ARG A 61 12.01 -9.84 -11.46
C ARG A 61 10.67 -9.82 -10.72
N PHE A 62 10.00 -8.66 -10.70
CA PHE A 62 8.73 -8.45 -9.97
C PHE A 62 7.64 -9.48 -10.31
N GLY A 63 7.50 -9.85 -11.60
CA GLY A 63 6.54 -10.85 -12.04
C GLY A 63 6.80 -12.24 -11.46
N ALA A 64 8.06 -12.61 -11.26
CA ALA A 64 8.45 -13.87 -10.63
C ALA A 64 8.34 -13.79 -9.10
N ALA A 65 8.63 -12.64 -8.48
CA ALA A 65 8.53 -12.43 -7.04
C ALA A 65 7.08 -12.48 -6.53
N LEU A 66 6.14 -11.86 -7.26
CA LEU A 66 4.74 -11.73 -6.85
C LEU A 66 4.07 -13.06 -6.41
N PRO A 67 4.10 -14.17 -7.19
CA PRO A 67 3.44 -15.40 -6.78
C PRO A 67 4.03 -16.01 -5.50
N HIS A 68 5.34 -15.86 -5.27
CA HIS A 68 5.99 -16.27 -4.02
C HIS A 68 5.46 -15.47 -2.82
N TYR A 69 5.45 -14.14 -2.93
CA TYR A 69 4.91 -13.29 -1.88
C TYR A 69 3.43 -13.53 -1.61
N LEU A 70 2.61 -13.76 -2.63
CA LEU A 70 1.20 -14.09 -2.44
C LEU A 70 0.99 -15.44 -1.73
N ARG A 71 1.90 -16.41 -1.89
CA ARG A 71 1.87 -17.66 -1.10
C ARG A 71 2.23 -17.41 0.36
N ALA A 72 3.26 -16.62 0.64
CA ALA A 72 3.60 -16.20 2.02
C ALA A 72 2.48 -15.39 2.68
N GLN A 73 1.81 -14.52 1.92
CA GLN A 73 0.71 -13.66 2.39
C GLN A 73 -0.49 -14.45 2.91
N LYS A 74 -0.77 -15.63 2.33
CA LYS A 74 -1.85 -16.52 2.80
C LYS A 74 -1.62 -16.98 4.24
N PHE A 75 -0.36 -17.12 4.66
CA PHE A 75 0.01 -17.54 6.01
C PHE A 75 -0.04 -16.38 7.01
N ASN A 76 0.51 -15.22 6.63
CA ASN A 76 0.56 -14.04 7.49
C ASN A 76 0.29 -12.75 6.69
N PRO A 77 -0.97 -12.30 6.62
CA PRO A 77 -1.33 -11.05 5.94
C PRO A 77 -1.00 -9.80 6.77
N SER A 78 -0.60 -9.98 8.03
CA SER A 78 -0.33 -8.89 8.98
C SER A 78 1.15 -8.55 9.05
N ASN A 79 1.87 -8.57 7.93
CA ASN A 79 3.28 -8.15 7.87
C ASN A 79 3.45 -6.93 6.96
N ALA A 80 3.90 -5.80 7.51
CA ALA A 80 4.01 -4.55 6.76
C ALA A 80 4.94 -4.68 5.54
N SER A 81 6.16 -5.19 5.75
CA SER A 81 7.17 -5.36 4.69
C SER A 81 6.67 -6.24 3.53
N LEU A 82 6.04 -7.37 3.84
CA LEU A 82 5.47 -8.25 2.81
C LEU A 82 4.37 -7.54 2.01
N ASN A 83 3.47 -6.82 2.67
CA ASN A 83 2.44 -6.03 2.00
C ASN A 83 3.05 -4.94 1.10
N ALA A 84 4.11 -4.26 1.55
CA ALA A 84 4.83 -3.27 0.72
C ALA A 84 5.41 -3.91 -0.55
N LYS A 85 6.12 -5.05 -0.40
CA LYS A 85 6.72 -5.80 -1.52
C LYS A 85 5.67 -6.30 -2.52
N ILE A 86 4.54 -6.81 -2.04
CA ILE A 86 3.43 -7.21 -2.91
C ILE A 86 2.87 -6.00 -3.67
N GLY A 87 2.66 -4.89 -2.97
CA GLY A 87 2.20 -3.63 -3.56
C GLY A 87 3.12 -3.15 -4.68
N GLU A 88 4.43 -3.16 -4.43
CA GLU A 88 5.43 -2.81 -5.43
C GLU A 88 5.41 -3.77 -6.62
N CYS A 89 5.40 -5.09 -6.40
CA CYS A 89 5.27 -6.06 -7.48
C CYS A 89 4.02 -5.78 -8.35
N TYR A 90 2.89 -5.43 -7.74
CA TYR A 90 1.69 -5.06 -8.49
C TYR A 90 1.88 -3.78 -9.31
N LEU A 91 2.55 -2.74 -8.78
CA LEU A 91 2.83 -1.51 -9.54
C LEU A 91 3.65 -1.76 -10.82
N HIS A 92 4.41 -2.85 -10.87
CA HIS A 92 5.19 -3.30 -12.04
C HIS A 92 4.48 -4.39 -12.87
N SER A 93 3.23 -4.73 -12.55
CA SER A 93 2.43 -5.73 -13.26
C SER A 93 1.42 -5.11 -14.24
N SER A 94 0.66 -5.95 -14.96
CA SER A 94 -0.49 -5.49 -15.75
C SER A 94 -1.70 -5.08 -14.89
N THR A 95 -1.76 -5.54 -13.63
CA THR A 95 -2.88 -5.29 -12.69
C THR A 95 -2.48 -4.29 -11.61
N LYS A 96 -1.95 -3.13 -12.00
CA LYS A 96 -1.32 -2.14 -11.10
C LYS A 96 -2.23 -1.61 -10.01
N GLN A 97 -3.54 -1.52 -10.30
CA GLN A 97 -4.55 -1.01 -9.38
C GLN A 97 -4.63 -1.83 -8.10
N ALA A 98 -4.30 -3.13 -8.16
CA ALA A 98 -4.29 -4.03 -7.00
C ALA A 98 -3.27 -3.62 -5.92
N ALA A 99 -2.24 -2.84 -6.28
CA ALA A 99 -1.21 -2.40 -5.34
C ALA A 99 -1.75 -1.62 -4.14
N LEU A 100 -2.81 -0.82 -4.35
CA LEU A 100 -3.29 0.14 -3.35
C LEU A 100 -3.69 -0.55 -2.03
N ALA A 101 -4.43 -1.65 -2.12
CA ALA A 101 -4.90 -2.37 -0.93
C ALA A 101 -3.74 -2.89 -0.07
N TYR A 102 -2.69 -3.42 -0.71
CA TYR A 102 -1.51 -3.91 -0.01
C TYR A 102 -0.66 -2.78 0.57
N LEU A 103 -0.44 -1.69 -0.16
CA LEU A 103 0.35 -0.56 0.34
C LEU A 103 -0.34 0.16 1.50
N GLN A 104 -1.67 0.34 1.44
CA GLN A 104 -2.46 0.84 2.57
C GLN A 104 -2.36 -0.10 3.76
N LYS A 105 -2.42 -1.42 3.55
CA LYS A 105 -2.25 -2.39 4.63
C LYS A 105 -0.85 -2.31 5.26
N SER A 106 0.18 -2.09 4.45
CA SER A 106 1.55 -1.86 4.95
C SER A 106 1.61 -0.64 5.86
N GLN A 107 1.11 0.52 5.39
CA GLN A 107 1.09 1.76 6.17
C GLN A 107 0.27 1.64 7.45
N GLN A 108 -0.83 0.87 7.42
CA GLN A 108 -1.65 0.60 8.62
C GLN A 108 -0.96 -0.28 9.66
N LEU A 109 -0.05 -1.16 9.25
CA LEU A 109 0.65 -2.10 10.14
C LEU A 109 1.95 -1.51 10.70
N ASP A 110 2.50 -0.52 10.01
CA ASP A 110 3.71 0.20 10.41
C ASP A 110 3.59 1.68 10.05
N ALA A 111 3.25 2.49 11.05
CA ALA A 111 3.09 3.93 10.91
C ALA A 111 4.42 4.68 10.75
N ALA A 112 5.56 4.05 11.07
CA ALA A 112 6.88 4.59 10.80
C ALA A 112 7.29 4.28 9.34
N ALA A 113 6.38 4.60 8.41
CA ALA A 113 6.51 4.31 6.99
C ALA A 113 7.88 4.74 6.46
N GLU A 114 8.62 3.78 5.88
CA GLU A 114 9.84 4.07 5.13
C GLU A 114 9.56 5.15 4.07
N PRO A 115 10.47 6.11 3.80
CA PRO A 115 10.25 7.16 2.79
C PRO A 115 9.81 6.64 1.42
N ARG A 116 10.26 5.42 1.05
CA ARG A 116 9.86 4.74 -0.18
C ARG A 116 8.38 4.33 -0.19
N LEU A 117 7.79 3.99 0.96
CA LEU A 117 6.38 3.61 1.04
C LEU A 117 5.45 4.76 0.64
N HIS A 118 5.77 6.00 1.03
CA HIS A 118 5.02 7.19 0.61
C HIS A 118 4.98 7.32 -0.92
N TYR A 119 6.13 7.12 -1.59
CA TYR A 119 6.19 7.15 -3.06
C TYR A 119 5.34 6.03 -3.70
N LEU A 120 5.48 4.79 -3.22
CA LEU A 120 4.72 3.66 -3.76
C LEU A 120 3.21 3.85 -3.56
N LEU A 121 2.80 4.31 -2.37
CA LEU A 121 1.40 4.57 -2.05
C LEU A 121 0.85 5.72 -2.91
N ALA A 122 1.61 6.79 -3.10
CA ALA A 122 1.25 7.89 -4.00
C ALA A 122 1.02 7.39 -5.44
N ARG A 123 1.90 6.53 -5.97
CA ARG A 123 1.72 5.90 -7.29
C ARG A 123 0.43 5.07 -7.35
N ALA A 124 0.16 4.27 -6.33
CA ALA A 124 -1.03 3.43 -6.30
C ALA A 124 -2.33 4.25 -6.19
N LEU A 125 -2.32 5.34 -5.42
CA LEU A 125 -3.44 6.29 -5.33
C LEU A 125 -3.65 7.03 -6.65
N HIS A 126 -2.57 7.49 -7.28
CA HIS A 126 -2.58 8.15 -8.59
C HIS A 126 -3.23 7.24 -9.64
N LEU A 127 -2.78 5.99 -9.76
CA LEU A 127 -3.34 5.02 -10.72
C LEU A 127 -4.81 4.67 -10.47
N ASN A 128 -5.31 4.87 -9.24
CA ASN A 128 -6.71 4.69 -8.86
C ASN A 128 -7.52 5.99 -8.92
N GLY A 129 -6.95 7.09 -9.44
CA GLY A 129 -7.61 8.38 -9.54
C GLY A 129 -7.92 9.05 -8.19
N GLN A 130 -7.26 8.62 -7.12
CA GLN A 130 -7.39 9.22 -5.79
C GLN A 130 -6.44 10.42 -5.66
N TRP A 131 -6.69 11.45 -6.46
CA TRP A 131 -5.73 12.54 -6.73
C TRP A 131 -5.26 13.28 -5.48
N ASP A 132 -6.18 13.71 -4.61
CA ASP A 132 -5.84 14.49 -3.41
C ASP A 132 -5.00 13.68 -2.43
N ALA A 133 -5.30 12.39 -2.28
CA ALA A 133 -4.53 11.49 -1.44
C ALA A 133 -3.15 11.22 -2.06
N ALA A 134 -3.09 11.03 -3.39
CA ALA A 134 -1.83 10.85 -4.10
C ALA A 134 -0.89 12.05 -3.94
N ILE A 135 -1.41 13.28 -4.06
CA ILE A 135 -0.65 14.51 -3.88
C ILE A 135 -0.03 14.56 -2.47
N LYS A 136 -0.83 14.32 -1.43
CA LYS A 136 -0.33 14.31 -0.04
C LYS A 136 0.79 13.31 0.18
N GLU A 137 0.67 12.11 -0.38
CA GLU A 137 1.70 11.08 -0.28
C GLU A 137 2.96 11.44 -1.11
N TYR A 138 2.82 12.06 -2.28
CA TYR A 138 3.96 12.57 -3.05
C TYR A 138 4.70 13.70 -2.33
N GLU A 139 4.00 14.55 -1.58
CA GLU A 139 4.60 15.61 -0.76
C GLU A 139 5.35 15.07 0.46
N GLN A 140 4.95 13.91 0.98
CA GLN A 140 5.65 13.20 2.07
C GLN A 140 6.80 12.33 1.56
N ALA A 141 6.74 11.90 0.30
CA ALA A 141 7.81 11.15 -0.34
C ALA A 141 9.09 12.00 -0.39
N ARG A 142 10.22 11.34 -0.16
CA ARG A 142 11.54 11.96 -0.33
C ARG A 142 12.17 11.44 -1.62
N PRO A 143 13.03 12.23 -2.29
CA PRO A 143 13.83 11.71 -3.37
C PRO A 143 14.56 10.45 -2.93
N VAL A 144 14.41 9.38 -3.71
CA VAL A 144 15.09 8.12 -3.47
C VAL A 144 16.23 8.11 -4.48
N ALA A 145 17.47 8.03 -3.99
CA ALA A 145 18.60 7.80 -4.88
C ALA A 145 18.30 6.56 -5.74
N ALA A 146 18.86 6.48 -6.95
CA ALA A 146 18.88 5.20 -7.66
C ALA A 146 19.51 4.19 -6.70
N ASP A 147 18.69 3.28 -6.17
CA ASP A 147 19.23 2.16 -5.45
C ASP A 147 19.93 1.32 -6.53
N ALA A 148 21.19 0.98 -6.31
CA ALA A 148 21.98 0.21 -7.27
C ALA A 148 21.44 -1.21 -7.52
N THR A 149 20.28 -1.53 -6.92
CA THR A 149 19.64 -2.84 -6.82
C THR A 149 18.23 -2.88 -7.43
N SER A 150 17.75 -1.79 -8.03
CA SER A 150 16.43 -1.75 -8.67
C SER A 150 16.46 -0.99 -10.00
N ASP A 151 15.74 -1.49 -11.00
CA ASP A 151 15.39 -0.78 -12.25
C ASP A 151 14.57 0.51 -12.02
N ASP A 152 14.27 0.85 -10.78
CA ASP A 152 13.62 2.10 -10.42
C ASP A 152 14.58 3.25 -10.72
N VAL A 153 14.21 4.08 -11.71
CA VAL A 153 14.88 5.35 -11.97
C VAL A 153 14.91 6.13 -10.66
N ALA A 154 16.07 6.70 -10.30
CA ALA A 154 16.19 7.60 -9.15
C ALA A 154 14.98 8.54 -9.11
N VAL A 155 14.21 8.51 -8.02
CA VAL A 155 13.07 9.40 -7.87
C VAL A 155 13.63 10.75 -7.46
N THR A 156 13.69 11.69 -8.40
CA THR A 156 14.16 13.05 -8.12
C THR A 156 13.04 13.90 -7.55
N THR A 157 13.40 15.06 -6.98
CA THR A 157 12.43 16.08 -6.60
C THR A 157 11.59 16.54 -7.80
N ASP A 158 12.19 16.61 -8.99
CA ASP A 158 11.50 17.02 -10.21
C ASP A 158 10.49 15.96 -10.67
N ASP A 159 10.81 14.68 -10.51
CA ASP A 159 9.87 13.58 -10.78
C ASP A 159 8.66 13.65 -9.85
N LEU A 160 8.88 13.85 -8.54
CA LEU A 160 7.79 14.01 -7.56
C LEU A 160 6.92 15.22 -7.92
N ALA A 161 7.52 16.36 -8.22
CA ALA A 161 6.81 17.56 -8.64
C ALA A 161 6.04 17.33 -9.95
N GLN A 162 6.59 16.55 -10.89
CA GLN A 162 5.88 16.16 -12.10
C GLN A 162 4.65 15.30 -11.77
N ARG A 163 4.78 14.31 -10.89
CA ARG A 163 3.64 13.49 -10.47
C ARG A 163 2.52 14.31 -9.83
N VAL A 164 2.85 15.30 -9.01
CA VAL A 164 1.85 16.23 -8.45
C VAL A 164 1.14 17.03 -9.55
N ARG A 165 1.88 17.53 -10.55
CA ARG A 165 1.29 18.21 -11.72
C ARG A 165 0.37 17.28 -12.53
N GLU A 166 0.76 16.02 -12.70
CA GLU A 166 -0.07 14.99 -13.35
C GLU A 166 -1.37 14.74 -12.58
N CYS A 167 -1.32 14.65 -11.24
CA CYS A 167 -2.51 14.53 -10.41
C CYS A 167 -3.47 15.72 -10.60
N HIS A 168 -2.95 16.96 -10.58
CA HIS A 168 -3.79 18.14 -10.81
C HIS A 168 -4.43 18.16 -12.21
N ARG A 169 -3.70 17.72 -13.24
CA ARG A 169 -4.27 17.54 -14.58
C ARG A 169 -5.35 16.44 -14.59
N GLY A 170 -5.11 15.34 -13.88
CA GLY A 170 -6.09 14.28 -13.68
C GLY A 170 -7.40 14.80 -13.07
N GLN A 171 -7.32 15.64 -12.04
CA GLN A 171 -8.48 16.31 -11.45
C GLN A 171 -9.24 17.16 -12.47
N GLN A 172 -8.53 17.96 -13.27
CA GLN A 172 -9.14 18.80 -14.31
C GLN A 172 -9.83 17.97 -15.39
N LEU A 173 -9.18 16.91 -15.88
CA LEU A 173 -9.74 16.01 -16.89
C LEU A 173 -10.94 15.22 -16.36
N GLN A 174 -10.93 14.84 -15.07
CA GLN A 174 -12.06 14.18 -14.44
C GLN A 174 -13.25 15.14 -14.27
N ALA A 175 -13.01 16.41 -13.93
CA ALA A 175 -14.04 17.43 -13.83
C ALA A 175 -14.61 17.86 -15.20
N HIS A 176 -13.79 17.74 -16.25
CA HIS A 176 -14.13 18.15 -17.62
C HIS A 176 -13.87 17.00 -18.61
N PRO A 177 -14.65 15.90 -18.55
CA PRO A 177 -14.41 14.75 -19.40
C PRO A 177 -14.61 15.11 -20.88
N ALA A 178 -13.58 14.88 -21.69
CA ALA A 178 -13.70 14.97 -23.13
C ALA A 178 -14.52 13.79 -23.65
N ARG A 179 -15.57 14.08 -24.44
CA ARG A 179 -16.31 13.03 -25.14
C ARG A 179 -15.47 12.53 -26.30
N VAL A 180 -14.86 11.35 -26.12
CA VAL A 180 -14.09 10.66 -27.14
C VAL A 180 -14.90 9.51 -27.73
N LEU A 181 -14.78 9.32 -29.03
CA LEU A 181 -15.28 8.13 -29.72
C LEU A 181 -14.11 7.16 -29.84
N LEU A 182 -14.19 6.03 -29.13
CA LEU A 182 -13.16 5.00 -29.17
C LEU A 182 -13.58 3.96 -30.20
N GLU A 183 -13.00 4.05 -31.39
CA GLU A 183 -13.23 3.08 -32.47
C GLU A 183 -12.06 2.11 -32.57
N ASN A 184 -12.35 0.86 -32.93
CA ASN A 184 -11.32 -0.10 -33.26
C ASN A 184 -10.62 0.36 -34.55
N ALA A 185 -9.32 0.66 -34.47
CA ALA A 185 -8.50 1.10 -35.60
C ALA A 185 -8.34 0.07 -36.75
N GLY A 186 -8.98 -1.10 -36.65
CA GLY A 186 -8.95 -2.17 -37.64
C GLY A 186 -7.76 -3.12 -37.50
N PRO A 187 -7.80 -4.28 -38.17
CA PRO A 187 -6.76 -5.32 -38.08
C PRO A 187 -5.43 -4.93 -38.71
N ALA A 188 -5.37 -3.81 -39.44
CA ALA A 188 -4.13 -3.25 -39.98
C ALA A 188 -3.27 -2.58 -38.89
N ILE A 189 -3.89 -2.16 -37.78
CA ILE A 189 -3.21 -1.48 -36.66
C ILE A 189 -3.27 -2.34 -35.40
N ASN A 190 -4.39 -3.02 -35.12
CA ASN A 190 -4.57 -3.82 -33.92
C ASN A 190 -4.09 -5.26 -34.13
N SER A 191 -3.20 -5.74 -33.26
CA SER A 191 -2.84 -7.16 -33.16
C SER A 191 -3.96 -7.96 -32.48
N PRO A 192 -4.11 -9.26 -32.79
CA PRO A 192 -5.06 -10.14 -32.10
C PRO A 192 -4.58 -10.57 -30.69
N MET A 193 -3.35 -10.24 -30.31
CA MET A 193 -2.70 -10.65 -29.06
C MET A 193 -2.35 -9.39 -28.26
N SER A 194 -2.51 -9.42 -26.93
CA SER A 194 -1.97 -8.37 -26.07
C SER A 194 -0.46 -8.55 -25.93
N ASP A 195 0.29 -7.47 -26.16
CA ASP A 195 1.74 -7.36 -26.00
C ASP A 195 2.22 -7.71 -24.57
#